data_AF-A0A3A9BTQ7-F1
#
_entry.id   AF-A0A3A9BTQ7-F1
#
_cell.length_a   1.000
_cell.length_b   1.000
_cell.length_c   1.000
_cell.angle_alpha   90.00
_cell.angle_beta   90.00
_cell.angle_gamma   90.00
#
_symmetry.space_group_name_H-M   'P 1'
#
loop_
_entity.id
_entity.type
_entity.pdbx_description
1 polymer ?
#
loop_
_entity_poly.entity_id
_entity_poly.type
_entity_poly.pdbx_seq_one_letter_code
_entity_poly.pdbx_strand_id
1 'polypeptide(L)'
;MANGSSNNNWERIQLGIKSVQRLIGQKDYNSAMVKARQTLEFMVRMLAERSGSMSDSDLKEMIDTLYRSRRITKTSCDRYHKIRMIGNKAAHEGDSSPSNAALAYQLLLQEVQVFSNEYRTPKRAPRRSSSRTYSSTSPRNRRRSGRRRNVFTPYDLLKLLVPLLCILAIFCIVRLIKPKPEDIETTPETSPVETTLETVEPTRPLPTENSMAETPSAVYKTTDVLNVRAEPRTDSRKLGQLISGTTVEYVRAENEEWAVILYNGQEAYVASQYLTVQ
;
A
#
# COMPACT_ATOMS: atom_id res chain seq x y z
N MET A 1 -5.64 4.33 -38.37
CA MET A 1 -6.59 3.23 -38.12
C MET A 1 -6.70 2.82 -36.63
N ALA A 2 -6.39 3.69 -35.65
CA ALA A 2 -6.17 3.27 -34.25
C ALA A 2 -7.42 2.96 -33.39
N ASN A 3 -8.64 3.24 -33.87
CA ASN A 3 -9.86 3.05 -33.06
C ASN A 3 -10.21 1.57 -32.81
N GLY A 4 -9.91 0.66 -33.75
CA GLY A 4 -10.27 -0.76 -33.62
C GLY A 4 -9.64 -1.40 -32.37
N SER A 5 -8.32 -1.36 -32.27
CA SER A 5 -7.58 -1.91 -31.12
C SER A 5 -8.04 -1.35 -29.77
N SER A 6 -8.43 -0.07 -29.72
CA SER A 6 -8.89 0.59 -28.50
C SER A 6 -10.23 0.05 -28.00
N ASN A 7 -11.15 -0.32 -28.90
CA ASN A 7 -12.43 -0.96 -28.55
C ASN A 7 -12.19 -2.40 -28.09
N ASN A 8 -11.44 -3.19 -28.87
CA ASN A 8 -11.11 -4.58 -28.55
C ASN A 8 -10.42 -4.70 -27.17
N ASN A 9 -9.54 -3.75 -26.84
CA ASN A 9 -8.88 -3.66 -25.53
C ASN A 9 -9.86 -3.37 -24.38
N TRP A 10 -10.83 -2.47 -24.59
CA TRP A 10 -11.88 -2.21 -23.60
C TRP A 10 -12.78 -3.43 -23.40
N GLU A 11 -13.15 -4.13 -24.47
CA GLU A 11 -13.94 -5.37 -24.41
C GLU A 11 -13.22 -6.48 -23.64
N ARG A 12 -11.89 -6.63 -23.81
CA ARG A 12 -11.07 -7.56 -23.01
C ARG A 12 -11.09 -7.23 -21.52
N ILE A 13 -11.07 -5.96 -21.12
CA ILE A 13 -11.24 -5.55 -19.72
C ILE A 13 -12.64 -5.98 -19.21
N GLN A 14 -13.69 -5.68 -19.97
CA GLN A 14 -15.07 -6.04 -19.58
C GLN A 14 -15.29 -7.56 -19.49
N LEU A 15 -14.66 -8.34 -20.37
CA LEU A 15 -14.64 -9.80 -20.32
C LEU A 15 -13.93 -10.32 -19.07
N GLY A 16 -12.82 -9.68 -18.66
CA GLY A 16 -12.11 -9.97 -17.42
C GLY A 16 -13.01 -9.80 -16.19
N ILE A 17 -13.69 -8.66 -16.07
CA ILE A 17 -14.64 -8.37 -14.97
C ILE A 17 -15.77 -9.41 -14.92
N LYS A 18 -16.41 -9.69 -16.07
CA LYS A 18 -17.46 -10.72 -16.17
C LYS A 18 -16.94 -12.12 -15.77
N SER A 19 -15.68 -12.43 -16.09
CA SER A 19 -15.04 -13.67 -15.69
C SER A 19 -14.84 -13.76 -14.17
N VAL A 20 -14.34 -12.70 -13.52
CA VAL A 20 -14.21 -12.61 -12.05
C VAL A 20 -15.58 -12.77 -11.38
N GLN A 21 -16.61 -12.06 -11.88
CA GLN A 21 -17.97 -12.15 -11.36
C GLN A 21 -18.55 -13.57 -11.48
N ARG A 22 -18.33 -14.25 -12.62
CA ARG A 22 -18.75 -15.64 -12.82
C ARG A 22 -18.07 -16.59 -11.84
N LEU A 23 -16.76 -16.44 -11.63
CA LEU A 23 -15.97 -17.29 -10.73
C LEU A 23 -16.42 -17.13 -9.26
N ILE A 24 -16.67 -15.89 -8.82
CA ILE A 24 -17.29 -15.61 -7.50
C ILE A 24 -18.66 -16.28 -7.38
N GLY A 25 -19.50 -16.20 -8.41
CA GLY A 25 -20.81 -16.87 -8.44
C GLY A 25 -20.73 -18.41 -8.42
N GLN A 26 -19.62 -18.97 -8.91
CA GLN A 26 -19.31 -20.40 -8.86
C GLN A 26 -18.58 -20.82 -7.58
N LYS A 27 -18.34 -19.89 -6.64
CA LYS A 27 -17.52 -20.06 -5.43
C LYS A 27 -16.04 -20.39 -5.68
N ASP A 28 -15.55 -20.21 -6.91
CA ASP A 28 -14.13 -20.31 -7.24
C ASP A 28 -13.43 -18.98 -6.94
N TYR A 29 -13.23 -18.74 -5.64
CA TYR A 29 -12.66 -17.51 -5.12
C TYR A 29 -11.17 -17.36 -5.45
N ASN A 30 -10.41 -18.47 -5.50
CA ASN A 30 -9.00 -18.46 -5.89
C ASN A 30 -8.84 -17.98 -7.33
N SER A 31 -9.48 -18.64 -8.30
CA SER A 31 -9.42 -18.21 -9.71
C SER A 31 -9.99 -16.80 -9.89
N ALA A 32 -11.01 -16.40 -9.12
CA ALA A 32 -11.53 -15.03 -9.17
C ALA A 32 -10.46 -13.99 -8.79
N MET A 33 -9.70 -14.23 -7.72
CA MET A 33 -8.61 -13.34 -7.26
C MET A 33 -7.44 -13.31 -8.26
N VAL A 34 -7.01 -14.47 -8.76
CA VAL A 34 -5.99 -14.56 -9.81
C VAL A 34 -6.47 -13.83 -11.08
N LYS A 35 -7.74 -14.00 -11.48
CA LYS A 35 -8.29 -13.36 -12.68
C LYS A 35 -8.47 -11.84 -12.51
N ALA A 36 -8.71 -11.36 -11.29
CA ALA A 36 -8.73 -9.93 -10.99
C ALA A 36 -7.33 -9.31 -11.16
N ARG A 37 -6.27 -9.96 -10.65
CA ARG A 37 -4.87 -9.54 -10.90
C ARG A 37 -4.51 -9.56 -12.38
N GLN A 38 -4.85 -10.61 -13.12
CA GLN A 38 -4.63 -10.66 -14.58
C GLN A 38 -5.33 -9.52 -15.34
N THR A 39 -6.57 -9.18 -14.93
CA THR A 39 -7.34 -8.09 -15.56
C THR A 39 -6.72 -6.73 -15.27
N LEU A 40 -6.28 -6.50 -14.02
CA LEU A 40 -5.50 -5.32 -13.65
C LEU A 40 -4.18 -5.24 -14.42
N GLU A 41 -3.43 -6.33 -14.51
CA GLU A 41 -2.14 -6.34 -15.21
C GLU A 41 -2.28 -5.92 -16.68
N PHE A 42 -3.32 -6.39 -17.36
CA PHE A 42 -3.63 -5.95 -18.72
C PHE A 42 -3.95 -4.44 -18.78
N MET A 43 -4.69 -3.89 -17.81
CA MET A 43 -4.92 -2.44 -17.70
C MET A 43 -3.61 -1.65 -17.47
N VAL A 44 -2.73 -2.15 -16.61
CA VAL A 44 -1.43 -1.54 -16.28
C VAL A 44 -0.49 -1.56 -17.49
N ARG A 45 -0.36 -2.69 -18.18
CA ARG A 45 0.46 -2.83 -19.41
C ARG A 45 0.04 -1.81 -20.48
N MET A 46 -1.26 -1.66 -20.73
CA MET A 46 -1.77 -0.65 -21.68
C MET A 46 -1.53 0.82 -21.28
N LEU A 47 -1.34 1.12 -20.00
CA LEU A 47 -0.92 2.44 -19.55
C LEU A 47 0.59 2.65 -19.67
N ALA A 48 1.39 1.59 -19.51
CA ALA A 48 2.84 1.59 -19.68
C ALA A 48 3.25 1.68 -21.17
N GLU A 49 2.65 0.88 -22.04
CA GLU A 49 2.79 0.97 -23.50
C GLU A 49 2.57 2.41 -24.00
N ARG A 50 1.47 3.05 -23.53
CA ARG A 50 1.11 4.43 -23.88
C ARG A 50 2.04 5.48 -23.27
N SER A 51 2.87 5.12 -22.29
CA SER A 51 3.90 6.01 -21.72
C SER A 51 5.26 5.88 -22.43
N GLY A 52 5.45 4.86 -23.29
CA GLY A 52 6.73 4.52 -23.90
C GLY A 52 7.67 3.74 -22.97
N SER A 53 7.19 3.31 -21.80
CA SER A 53 7.92 2.40 -20.91
C SER A 53 7.75 0.97 -21.41
N MET A 54 8.85 0.20 -21.50
CA MET A 54 8.80 -1.16 -22.06
C MET A 54 8.00 -2.14 -21.18
N SER A 55 7.54 -3.21 -21.81
CA SER A 55 6.49 -4.11 -21.31
C SER A 55 6.95 -5.27 -20.41
N ASP A 56 8.26 -5.47 -20.24
CA ASP A 56 8.81 -6.63 -19.52
C ASP A 56 9.12 -6.38 -18.04
N SER A 57 8.95 -5.14 -17.56
CA SER A 57 9.06 -4.83 -16.14
C SER A 57 7.99 -5.51 -15.31
N ASP A 58 8.33 -5.82 -14.06
CA ASP A 58 7.46 -6.53 -13.14
C ASP A 58 6.17 -5.73 -12.83
N LEU A 59 5.05 -6.40 -12.52
CA LEU A 59 3.76 -5.72 -12.31
C LEU A 59 3.84 -4.65 -11.20
N LYS A 60 4.63 -4.91 -10.14
CA LYS A 60 4.89 -3.92 -9.09
C LYS A 60 5.59 -2.68 -9.66
N GLU A 61 6.62 -2.86 -10.48
CA GLU A 61 7.42 -1.77 -11.05
C GLU A 61 6.66 -0.95 -12.09
N MET A 62 5.80 -1.60 -12.89
CA MET A 62 4.90 -0.89 -13.80
C MET A 62 3.93 0.03 -13.00
N ILE A 63 3.32 -0.47 -11.91
CA ILE A 63 2.46 0.34 -11.04
C ILE A 63 3.24 1.53 -10.44
N ASP A 64 4.41 1.26 -9.85
CA ASP A 64 5.27 2.29 -9.23
C ASP A 64 5.69 3.36 -10.26
N THR A 65 6.02 2.94 -11.49
CA THR A 65 6.48 3.83 -12.56
C THR A 65 5.34 4.66 -13.15
N LEU A 66 4.12 4.10 -13.28
CA LEU A 66 2.92 4.86 -13.63
C LEU A 66 2.57 5.91 -12.55
N TYR A 67 2.82 5.61 -11.28
CA TYR A 67 2.62 6.57 -10.19
C TYR A 67 3.70 7.68 -10.19
N ARG A 68 4.98 7.33 -10.28
CA ARG A 68 6.11 8.29 -10.38
C ARG A 68 5.96 9.25 -11.56
N SER A 69 5.58 8.73 -12.73
CA SER A 69 5.31 9.52 -13.95
C SER A 69 3.98 10.28 -13.93
N ARG A 70 3.21 10.22 -12.83
CA ARG A 70 1.89 10.84 -12.64
C ARG A 70 0.89 10.48 -13.75
N ARG A 71 0.99 9.25 -14.28
CA ARG A 71 -0.02 8.66 -15.18
C ARG A 71 -1.29 8.33 -14.39
N ILE A 72 -1.13 7.67 -13.24
CA ILE A 72 -2.21 7.27 -12.32
C ILE A 72 -2.21 8.10 -11.04
N THR A 73 -3.34 8.08 -10.31
CA THR A 73 -3.46 8.73 -8.99
C THR A 73 -2.83 7.89 -7.88
N LYS A 74 -2.59 8.49 -6.70
CA LYS A 74 -2.20 7.70 -5.51
C LYS A 74 -3.26 6.65 -5.16
N THR A 75 -4.54 7.05 -5.16
CA THR A 75 -5.66 6.14 -4.87
C THR A 75 -5.69 4.94 -5.81
N SER A 76 -5.43 5.15 -7.10
CA SER A 76 -5.28 4.07 -8.08
C SER A 76 -4.08 3.18 -7.78
N CYS A 77 -2.91 3.76 -7.46
CA CYS A 77 -1.71 3.02 -7.06
C CYS A 77 -1.96 2.12 -5.83
N ASP A 78 -2.56 2.69 -4.77
CA ASP A 78 -2.89 1.97 -3.54
C ASP A 78 -3.86 0.80 -3.81
N ARG A 79 -4.86 0.99 -4.70
CA ARG A 79 -5.80 -0.06 -5.13
C ARG A 79 -5.14 -1.11 -6.03
N TYR A 80 -4.27 -0.70 -6.94
CA TYR A 80 -3.53 -1.59 -7.84
C TYR A 80 -2.63 -2.53 -7.02
N HIS A 81 -1.91 -2.01 -6.03
CA HIS A 81 -1.13 -2.85 -5.13
C HIS A 81 -2.00 -3.79 -4.27
N LYS A 82 -3.19 -3.37 -3.81
CA LYS A 82 -4.12 -4.28 -3.09
C LYS A 82 -4.60 -5.44 -3.97
N ILE A 83 -5.07 -5.18 -5.19
CA ILE A 83 -5.49 -6.22 -6.13
C ILE A 83 -4.30 -7.14 -6.49
N ARG A 84 -3.10 -6.56 -6.69
CA ARG A 84 -1.87 -7.33 -6.89
C ARG A 84 -1.60 -8.26 -5.71
N MET A 85 -1.57 -7.76 -4.48
CA MET A 85 -1.30 -8.59 -3.29
C MET A 85 -2.34 -9.71 -3.13
N ILE A 86 -3.62 -9.42 -3.30
CA ILE A 86 -4.68 -10.44 -3.21
C ILE A 86 -4.51 -11.54 -4.28
N GLY A 87 -4.25 -11.16 -5.54
CA GLY A 87 -4.00 -12.13 -6.61
C GLY A 87 -2.58 -12.74 -6.62
N ASN A 88 -1.65 -12.22 -5.83
CA ASN A 88 -0.41 -12.92 -5.46
C ASN A 88 -0.73 -14.00 -4.43
N LYS A 89 -1.50 -13.66 -3.37
CA LYS A 89 -1.91 -14.59 -2.31
C LYS A 89 -2.64 -15.80 -2.89
N ALA A 90 -3.63 -15.57 -3.75
CA ALA A 90 -4.35 -16.66 -4.42
C ALA A 90 -3.44 -17.48 -5.34
N ALA A 91 -2.56 -16.86 -6.12
CA ALA A 91 -1.73 -17.57 -7.11
C ALA A 91 -0.60 -18.43 -6.50
N HIS A 92 -0.11 -18.06 -5.31
CA HIS A 92 1.12 -18.64 -4.74
C HIS A 92 0.91 -19.28 -3.36
N GLU A 93 -0.01 -18.75 -2.54
CA GLU A 93 -0.34 -19.27 -1.19
C GLU A 93 -1.68 -20.04 -1.19
N GLY A 94 -2.33 -20.18 -2.35
CA GLY A 94 -3.59 -20.91 -2.48
C GLY A 94 -4.83 -20.22 -1.91
N ASP A 95 -4.75 -18.95 -1.49
CA ASP A 95 -5.86 -18.24 -0.84
C ASP A 95 -7.18 -18.36 -1.64
N SER A 96 -8.24 -18.77 -0.94
CA SER A 96 -9.59 -18.97 -1.45
C SER A 96 -10.64 -18.20 -0.63
N SER A 97 -10.22 -17.20 0.16
CA SER A 97 -11.08 -16.35 0.97
C SER A 97 -12.17 -15.64 0.13
N PRO A 98 -13.47 -15.86 0.44
CA PRO A 98 -14.58 -15.18 -0.24
C PRO A 98 -14.51 -13.65 -0.07
N SER A 99 -14.06 -13.20 1.11
CA SER A 99 -13.89 -11.78 1.43
C SER A 99 -12.82 -11.12 0.57
N ASN A 100 -11.69 -11.80 0.34
CA ASN A 100 -10.62 -11.28 -0.50
C ASN A 100 -11.02 -11.27 -1.98
N ALA A 101 -11.76 -12.28 -2.45
CA ALA A 101 -12.31 -12.30 -3.81
C ALA A 101 -13.34 -11.17 -4.05
N ALA A 102 -14.25 -10.96 -3.10
CA ALA A 102 -15.21 -9.85 -3.15
C ALA A 102 -14.51 -8.48 -3.14
N LEU A 103 -13.50 -8.31 -2.28
CA LEU A 103 -12.70 -7.08 -2.21
C LEU A 103 -11.91 -6.83 -3.52
N ALA A 104 -11.22 -7.83 -4.06
CA ALA A 104 -10.49 -7.70 -5.33
C ALA A 104 -11.42 -7.31 -6.48
N TYR A 105 -12.62 -7.89 -6.54
CA TYR A 105 -13.64 -7.53 -7.53
C TYR A 105 -14.16 -6.10 -7.35
N GLN A 106 -14.47 -5.66 -6.13
CA GLN A 106 -14.89 -4.28 -5.85
C GLN A 106 -13.81 -3.25 -6.20
N LEU A 107 -12.55 -3.52 -5.86
CA LEU A 107 -11.43 -2.64 -6.19
C LEU A 107 -11.19 -2.56 -7.71
N LEU A 108 -11.31 -3.70 -8.42
CA LEU A 108 -11.20 -3.74 -9.88
C LEU A 108 -12.33 -2.94 -10.55
N LEU A 109 -13.57 -3.06 -10.08
CA LEU A 109 -14.71 -2.26 -10.57
C LEU A 109 -14.48 -0.75 -10.39
N GLN A 110 -14.00 -0.32 -9.21
CA GLN A 110 -13.68 1.09 -8.95
C GLN A 110 -12.62 1.62 -9.91
N GLU A 111 -11.55 0.85 -10.14
CA GLU A 111 -10.48 1.27 -11.04
C GLU A 111 -10.85 1.21 -12.52
N VAL A 112 -11.72 0.29 -12.94
CA VAL A 112 -12.23 0.26 -14.33
C VAL A 112 -13.04 1.51 -14.65
N GLN A 113 -13.80 2.06 -13.69
CA GLN A 113 -14.48 3.34 -13.87
C GLN A 113 -13.50 4.51 -14.05
N VAL A 114 -12.48 4.61 -13.18
CA VAL A 114 -11.41 5.64 -13.31
C VAL A 114 -10.68 5.49 -14.65
N PHE A 115 -10.23 4.28 -14.96
CA PHE A 115 -9.53 3.91 -16.19
C PHE A 115 -10.33 4.27 -17.44
N SER A 116 -11.65 4.01 -17.47
CA SER A 116 -12.49 4.31 -18.64
C SER A 116 -12.41 5.78 -19.06
N ASN A 117 -12.33 6.69 -18.08
CA ASN A 117 -12.21 8.12 -18.29
C ASN A 117 -10.80 8.50 -18.76
N GLU A 118 -9.76 8.01 -18.08
CA GLU A 118 -8.37 8.38 -18.39
C GLU A 118 -7.81 7.70 -19.65
N TYR A 119 -8.36 6.55 -20.04
CA TYR A 119 -7.98 5.82 -21.25
C TYR A 119 -8.68 6.41 -22.48
N ARG A 120 -10.00 6.61 -22.43
CA ARG A 120 -10.79 7.18 -23.55
C ARG A 120 -10.48 8.66 -23.80
N THR A 121 -10.22 9.45 -22.75
CA THR A 121 -9.84 10.86 -22.96
C THR A 121 -8.33 10.96 -23.16
N PRO A 122 -7.82 11.29 -24.36
CA PRO A 122 -6.43 11.69 -24.49
C PRO A 122 -6.26 13.01 -23.73
N LYS A 123 -5.69 12.95 -22.52
CA LYS A 123 -5.25 14.13 -21.76
C LYS A 123 -4.28 14.94 -22.63
N ARG A 124 -4.80 15.90 -23.40
CA ARG A 124 -4.00 16.94 -24.04
C ARG A 124 -3.11 17.52 -22.95
N ALA A 125 -1.80 17.42 -23.12
CA ALA A 125 -0.85 17.95 -22.16
C ALA A 125 -1.24 19.41 -21.85
N PRO A 126 -1.18 19.85 -20.58
CA PRO A 126 -1.52 21.22 -20.23
C PRO A 126 -0.58 22.14 -21.01
N ARG A 127 -1.12 22.79 -22.06
CA ARG A 127 -0.38 23.81 -22.81
C ARG A 127 0.03 24.85 -21.78
N ARG A 128 1.33 24.94 -21.49
CA ARG A 128 1.90 26.05 -20.72
C ARG A 128 1.42 27.32 -21.39
N SER A 129 0.51 28.03 -20.74
CA SER A 129 0.01 29.31 -21.20
C SER A 129 1.14 30.32 -21.00
N SER A 130 2.02 30.42 -22.00
CA SER A 130 3.07 31.43 -22.04
C SER A 130 2.41 32.80 -21.96
N SER A 131 2.61 33.47 -20.84
CA SER A 131 2.05 34.79 -20.55
C SER A 131 2.75 35.85 -21.41
N ARG A 132 2.35 35.95 -22.69
CA ARG A 132 2.68 37.11 -23.53
C ARG A 132 1.91 38.29 -22.99
N THR A 133 2.62 39.19 -22.33
CA THR A 133 2.18 40.55 -22.01
C THR A 133 1.88 41.30 -23.30
N TYR A 134 0.63 41.75 -23.46
CA TYR A 134 0.28 42.92 -24.25
C TYR A 134 -0.94 43.58 -23.61
N SER A 135 -0.96 44.92 -23.61
CA SER A 135 -1.89 45.73 -22.83
C SER A 135 -2.96 46.40 -23.71
N SER A 136 -4.23 46.11 -23.45
CA SER A 136 -5.35 46.94 -23.95
C SER A 136 -6.61 46.87 -23.06
N THR A 137 -6.79 47.95 -22.30
CA THR A 137 -8.03 48.67 -21.99
C THR A 137 -9.41 47.97 -22.10
N SER A 138 -9.87 47.41 -20.98
CA SER A 138 -11.21 47.66 -20.40
C SER A 138 -12.50 47.18 -21.15
N PRO A 139 -13.73 47.25 -20.58
CA PRO A 139 -14.35 46.02 -20.07
C PRO A 139 -15.82 45.77 -20.45
N ARG A 140 -16.30 44.52 -20.36
CA ARG A 140 -17.76 44.26 -20.25
C ARG A 140 -18.15 43.04 -19.40
N ASN A 141 -18.46 43.35 -18.13
CA ASN A 141 -19.35 42.64 -17.19
C ASN A 141 -19.97 41.29 -17.63
N ARG A 142 -19.56 40.19 -16.98
CA ARG A 142 -20.40 39.00 -16.76
C ARG A 142 -20.22 38.46 -15.34
N ARG A 143 -21.29 38.51 -14.54
CA ARG A 143 -21.37 37.86 -13.21
C ARG A 143 -21.24 36.33 -13.34
N ARG A 144 -20.42 35.70 -12.50
CA ARG A 144 -20.55 34.29 -12.07
C ARG A 144 -19.87 34.08 -10.72
N SER A 145 -20.27 33.04 -9.98
CA SER A 145 -20.06 32.93 -8.53
C SER A 145 -18.61 32.70 -8.11
N GLY A 146 -18.08 33.63 -7.31
CA GLY A 146 -16.76 33.51 -6.68
C GLY A 146 -16.78 32.54 -5.50
N ARG A 147 -16.44 31.26 -5.77
CA ARG A 147 -16.08 30.26 -4.75
C ARG A 147 -15.05 30.86 -3.79
N ARG A 148 -15.32 30.85 -2.47
CA ARG A 148 -14.42 31.42 -1.44
C ARG A 148 -13.00 30.87 -1.63
N ARG A 149 -12.05 31.74 -1.97
CA ARG A 149 -10.62 31.51 -1.78
C ARG A 149 -10.29 31.93 -0.35
N ASN A 150 -9.75 31.04 0.46
CA ASN A 150 -9.22 31.40 1.76
C ASN A 150 -7.96 32.24 1.53
N VAL A 151 -8.08 33.56 1.74
CA VAL A 151 -6.91 34.43 1.93
C VAL A 151 -6.38 34.08 3.32
N PHE A 152 -5.18 33.52 3.39
CA PHE A 152 -4.53 33.23 4.67
C PHE A 152 -4.35 34.54 5.45
N THR A 153 -4.96 34.61 6.63
CA THR A 153 -4.75 35.73 7.55
C THR A 153 -3.44 35.51 8.32
N PRO A 154 -2.73 36.58 8.75
CA PRO A 154 -1.56 36.41 9.62
C PRO A 154 -1.92 35.70 10.94
N TYR A 155 -3.18 35.80 11.37
CA TYR A 155 -3.71 35.12 12.55
C TYR A 155 -3.80 33.60 12.39
N ASP A 156 -4.06 33.05 11.20
CA ASP A 156 -3.99 31.60 10.96
C ASP A 156 -2.55 31.08 11.04
N LEU A 157 -1.58 31.86 10.55
CA LEU A 157 -0.16 31.53 10.68
C LEU A 157 0.28 31.55 12.15
N LEU A 158 -0.11 32.59 12.90
CA LEU A 158 0.15 32.70 14.34
C LEU A 158 -0.45 31.53 15.12
N LYS A 159 -1.68 31.12 14.77
CA LYS A 159 -2.38 29.98 15.40
C LYS A 159 -1.71 28.62 15.13
N LEU A 160 -0.92 28.51 14.07
CA LEU A 160 -0.10 27.32 13.77
C LEU A 160 1.31 27.41 14.42
N LEU A 161 1.81 28.63 14.64
CA LEU A 161 3.10 28.90 15.28
C LEU A 161 3.06 28.72 16.81
N VAL A 162 1.95 29.04 17.48
CA VAL A 162 1.77 28.82 18.93
C VAL A 162 2.00 27.35 19.34
N PRO A 163 1.32 26.33 18.78
CA PRO A 163 1.56 24.93 19.15
C PRO A 163 2.98 24.46 18.78
N LEU A 164 3.59 25.01 17.72
CA LEU A 164 4.98 24.72 17.37
C LEU A 164 5.95 25.21 18.45
N LEU A 165 5.76 26.44 18.96
CA LEU A 165 6.54 26.95 20.10
C LEU A 165 6.30 26.16 21.39
N CYS A 166 5.05 25.74 21.67
CA CYS A 166 4.77 24.88 22.81
C CYS A 166 5.51 23.54 22.72
N ILE A 167 5.53 22.90 21.55
CA ILE A 167 6.28 21.65 21.32
C ILE A 167 7.79 21.89 21.48
N LEU A 168 8.32 23.02 20.98
CA LEU A 168 9.73 23.38 21.15
C LEU A 168 10.11 23.61 22.62
N ALA A 169 9.27 24.32 23.37
CA ALA A 169 9.47 24.56 24.80
C ALA A 169 9.43 23.24 25.61
N ILE A 170 8.46 22.36 25.33
CA ILE A 170 8.38 21.02 25.94
C ILE A 170 9.63 20.20 25.59
N PHE A 171 10.10 20.23 24.35
CA PHE A 171 11.31 19.54 23.92
C PHE A 171 12.57 20.08 24.63
N CYS A 172 12.68 21.40 24.83
CA CYS A 172 13.74 22.02 25.63
C CYS A 172 13.69 21.58 27.10
N ILE A 173 12.50 21.51 27.71
CA ILE A 173 12.35 21.02 29.10
C ILE A 173 12.75 19.54 29.20
N VAL A 174 12.32 18.69 28.27
CA VAL A 174 12.73 17.27 28.22
C VAL A 174 14.24 17.11 27.98
N ARG A 175 14.87 18.02 27.22
CA ARG A 175 16.32 18.05 27.02
C ARG A 175 17.10 18.58 28.23
N LEU A 176 16.45 19.26 29.17
CA LEU A 176 17.07 19.78 30.39
C LEU A 176 17.11 18.74 31.54
N ILE A 177 16.37 17.64 31.41
CA ILE A 177 16.24 16.58 32.44
C ILE A 177 16.94 15.29 31.96
N LYS A 178 18.27 15.36 31.81
CA LYS A 178 19.14 14.17 31.70
C LYS A 178 20.37 14.29 32.60
N PRO A 179 20.47 13.49 33.68
CA PRO A 179 21.64 13.47 34.54
C PRO A 179 22.82 12.68 33.94
N LYS A 180 24.04 13.06 34.34
CA LYS A 180 25.26 12.23 34.42
C LYS A 180 25.22 11.41 35.74
N PRO A 181 26.15 10.49 36.07
CA PRO A 181 27.26 9.92 35.29
C PRO A 181 26.92 8.46 34.86
N GLU A 182 27.73 7.39 34.76
CA GLU A 182 29.12 7.01 35.15
C GLU A 182 29.80 6.14 34.06
N ASP A 183 31.09 5.85 34.25
CA ASP A 183 32.03 5.39 33.22
C ASP A 183 32.39 3.89 33.34
N ILE A 184 32.57 3.18 32.21
CA ILE A 184 33.44 1.99 32.10
C ILE A 184 34.18 2.05 30.75
N GLU A 185 35.50 1.87 30.80
CA GLU A 185 36.39 1.85 29.62
C GLU A 185 36.55 0.43 29.07
N THR A 186 36.68 0.27 27.75
CA THR A 186 37.78 -0.46 27.06
C THR A 186 37.53 -0.51 25.54
N THR A 187 38.59 -0.31 24.77
CA THR A 187 38.70 -0.30 23.30
C THR A 187 40.01 -1.06 22.96
N PRO A 188 40.24 -1.65 21.77
CA PRO A 188 39.38 -1.93 20.59
C PRO A 188 39.29 -3.45 20.26
N GLU A 189 38.66 -3.82 19.14
CA GLU A 189 39.44 -4.43 18.02
C GLU A 189 38.73 -4.23 16.67
N THR A 190 39.35 -4.64 15.54
CA THR A 190 38.94 -4.19 14.19
C THR A 190 39.40 -5.13 13.07
N SER A 191 38.49 -5.44 12.13
CA SER A 191 38.74 -6.09 10.81
C SER A 191 39.23 -7.56 10.83
N PRO A 192 39.32 -8.27 9.68
CA PRO A 192 38.85 -7.94 8.32
C PRO A 192 37.92 -8.97 7.63
N VAL A 193 37.32 -8.47 6.54
CA VAL A 193 36.92 -9.12 5.28
C VAL A 193 37.58 -10.48 4.92
N GLU A 194 36.78 -11.40 4.37
CA GLU A 194 37.20 -12.17 3.18
C GLU A 194 35.99 -12.43 2.22
N THR A 195 36.30 -12.70 0.94
CA THR A 195 35.38 -12.86 -0.19
C THR A 195 35.63 -14.21 -0.87
N THR A 196 34.59 -14.91 -1.33
CA THR A 196 34.74 -15.94 -2.37
C THR A 196 33.51 -15.99 -3.28
N LEU A 197 33.75 -16.15 -4.59
CA LEU A 197 32.77 -16.38 -5.64
C LEU A 197 33.21 -17.60 -6.46
N GLU A 198 32.31 -18.55 -6.69
CA GLU A 198 32.13 -19.38 -7.90
C GLU A 198 30.94 -20.34 -7.64
N THR A 199 29.99 -20.60 -8.55
CA THR A 199 30.07 -21.41 -9.81
C THR A 199 30.36 -22.89 -9.47
N VAL A 200 29.56 -23.91 -9.83
CA VAL A 200 28.76 -24.15 -11.06
C VAL A 200 27.43 -24.90 -10.78
N GLU A 201 26.48 -24.86 -11.72
CA GLU A 201 25.39 -25.84 -11.94
C GLU A 201 25.93 -27.23 -12.41
N PRO A 202 25.12 -28.31 -12.62
CA PRO A 202 23.65 -28.44 -12.59
C PRO A 202 23.10 -29.68 -11.81
N THR A 203 21.77 -29.83 -11.81
CA THR A 203 20.98 -31.10 -11.95
C THR A 203 19.78 -31.23 -11.00
N ARG A 204 18.58 -31.05 -11.56
CA ARG A 204 17.25 -31.47 -11.06
C ARG A 204 16.94 -32.85 -11.69
N PRO A 205 16.12 -33.78 -11.13
CA PRO A 205 15.00 -33.62 -10.16
C PRO A 205 14.97 -34.59 -8.96
N LEU A 206 14.01 -34.37 -8.05
CA LEU A 206 13.05 -35.35 -7.48
C LEU A 206 11.89 -34.59 -6.77
N PRO A 207 10.74 -35.22 -6.44
CA PRO A 207 9.52 -34.53 -6.04
C PRO A 207 9.18 -34.57 -4.53
N THR A 208 8.24 -33.68 -4.16
CA THR A 208 7.23 -33.77 -3.08
C THR A 208 7.44 -34.74 -1.91
N GLU A 209 7.61 -34.18 -0.71
CA GLU A 209 6.98 -34.69 0.51
C GLU A 209 6.41 -33.51 1.35
N ASN A 210 5.40 -33.79 2.18
CA ASN A 210 4.63 -32.81 2.97
C ASN A 210 5.26 -32.54 4.35
N SER A 211 4.52 -31.81 5.21
CA SER A 211 4.78 -31.57 6.65
C SER A 211 5.76 -30.43 6.94
N MET A 212 5.57 -29.53 7.90
CA MET A 212 4.51 -29.30 8.92
C MET A 212 4.55 -27.78 9.28
N ALA A 213 3.60 -27.13 9.95
CA ALA A 213 2.34 -27.54 10.57
C ALA A 213 1.33 -26.38 10.54
N GLU A 214 0.03 -26.65 10.42
CA GLU A 214 -0.99 -25.73 10.93
C GLU A 214 -1.05 -25.88 12.45
N THR A 215 -0.72 -24.84 13.22
CA THR A 215 -1.00 -24.84 14.66
C THR A 215 -2.48 -24.55 14.91
N PRO A 216 -3.12 -25.21 15.88
CA PRO A 216 -4.55 -25.01 16.15
C PRO A 216 -4.82 -23.55 16.56
N SER A 217 -6.03 -23.07 16.24
CA SER A 217 -6.51 -21.71 16.53
C SER A 217 -6.76 -21.50 18.03
N ALA A 218 -5.70 -21.56 18.83
CA ALA A 218 -5.71 -21.22 20.24
C ALA A 218 -6.24 -19.79 20.41
N VAL A 219 -7.19 -19.61 21.32
CA VAL A 219 -7.82 -18.32 21.58
C VAL A 219 -6.93 -17.57 22.56
N TYR A 220 -6.27 -16.50 22.12
CA TYR A 220 -5.42 -15.70 23.00
C TYR A 220 -6.20 -14.54 23.62
N LYS A 221 -5.89 -14.21 24.86
CA LYS A 221 -6.36 -13.01 25.55
C LYS A 221 -5.20 -12.11 25.93
N THR A 222 -5.46 -10.80 25.87
CA THR A 222 -4.57 -9.77 26.39
C THR A 222 -4.60 -9.77 27.91
N THR A 223 -3.44 -9.73 28.58
CA THR A 223 -3.37 -9.61 30.05
C THR A 223 -3.42 -8.16 30.52
N ASP A 224 -2.86 -7.24 29.73
CA ASP A 224 -2.78 -5.80 30.00
C ASP A 224 -3.17 -4.97 28.75
N VAL A 225 -3.14 -3.63 28.85
CA VAL A 225 -3.55 -2.67 27.83
C VAL A 225 -2.54 -2.57 26.67
N LEU A 226 -2.54 -3.59 25.82
CA LEU A 226 -1.64 -3.77 24.69
C LEU A 226 -1.79 -2.69 23.59
N ASN A 227 -0.65 -2.19 23.10
CA ASN A 227 -0.60 -1.27 21.97
C ASN A 227 -0.45 -2.06 20.66
N VAL A 228 -1.40 -1.91 19.73
CA VAL A 228 -1.37 -2.59 18.42
C VAL A 228 -0.60 -1.74 17.42
N ARG A 229 0.33 -2.35 16.67
CA ARG A 229 1.32 -1.64 15.85
C ARG A 229 1.43 -2.16 14.42
N ALA A 230 1.94 -1.30 13.53
CA ALA A 230 2.14 -1.61 12.11
C ALA A 230 3.41 -2.43 11.81
N GLU A 231 4.39 -2.42 12.72
CA GLU A 231 5.68 -3.13 12.61
C GLU A 231 6.11 -3.60 14.01
N PRO A 232 6.91 -4.69 14.14
CA PRO A 232 7.38 -5.25 15.41
C PRO A 232 8.50 -4.41 16.05
N ARG A 233 8.19 -3.16 16.42
CA ARG A 233 9.11 -2.18 17.04
C ARG A 233 8.38 -1.23 17.98
N THR A 234 9.04 -0.83 19.07
CA THR A 234 8.52 0.13 20.07
C THR A 234 8.28 1.54 19.54
N ASP A 235 8.96 1.94 18.47
CA ASP A 235 8.80 3.25 17.83
C ASP A 235 7.87 3.25 16.62
N SER A 236 7.37 2.08 16.19
CA SER A 236 6.52 1.98 15.01
C SER A 236 5.13 2.59 15.21
N ARG A 237 4.47 2.94 14.10
CA ARG A 237 3.13 3.54 14.13
C ARG A 237 2.13 2.64 14.84
N LYS A 238 1.53 3.16 15.92
CA LYS A 238 0.36 2.57 16.56
C LYS A 238 -0.84 2.57 15.60
N LEU A 239 -1.46 1.40 15.43
CA LEU A 239 -2.70 1.20 14.68
C LEU A 239 -3.94 1.26 15.59
N GLY A 240 -3.77 0.92 16.87
CA GLY A 240 -4.84 0.93 17.86
C GLY A 240 -4.33 0.51 19.24
N GLN A 241 -5.27 0.22 20.13
CA GLN A 241 -5.00 -0.26 21.49
C GLN A 241 -6.07 -1.31 21.85
N LEU A 242 -5.66 -2.34 22.58
CA LEU A 242 -6.51 -3.37 23.15
C LEU A 242 -6.54 -3.17 24.66
N ILE A 243 -7.68 -3.38 25.29
CA ILE A 243 -7.79 -3.40 26.76
C ILE A 243 -7.48 -4.80 27.28
N SER A 244 -7.13 -4.92 28.56
CA SER A 244 -6.97 -6.22 29.23
C SER A 244 -8.23 -7.08 29.11
N GLY A 245 -8.06 -8.39 28.95
CA GLY A 245 -9.14 -9.36 28.75
C GLY A 245 -9.72 -9.41 27.33
N THR A 246 -9.23 -8.60 26.40
CA THR A 246 -9.65 -8.66 24.99
C THR A 246 -9.15 -9.95 24.35
N THR A 247 -10.07 -10.75 23.80
CA THR A 247 -9.71 -11.88 22.93
C THR A 247 -9.17 -11.37 21.60
N VAL A 248 -8.06 -11.96 21.15
CA VAL A 248 -7.43 -11.67 19.85
C VAL A 248 -7.21 -12.95 19.05
N GLU A 249 -7.35 -12.82 17.73
CA GLU A 249 -6.98 -13.86 16.78
C GLU A 249 -5.46 -13.80 16.55
N TYR A 250 -4.75 -14.78 17.10
CA TYR A 250 -3.30 -14.92 16.95
C TYR A 250 -2.97 -15.64 15.64
N VAL A 251 -2.01 -15.10 14.89
CA VAL A 251 -1.59 -15.63 13.58
C VAL A 251 -0.27 -16.38 13.70
N ARG A 252 0.74 -15.78 14.33
CA ARG A 252 2.08 -16.35 14.54
C ARG A 252 2.88 -15.56 15.58
N ALA A 253 3.99 -16.12 16.06
CA ALA A 253 5.08 -15.31 16.60
C ALA A 253 5.87 -14.71 15.42
N GLU A 254 6.32 -13.47 15.56
CA GLU A 254 7.29 -12.85 14.63
C GLU A 254 8.72 -12.99 15.19
N ASN A 255 8.87 -12.84 16.51
CA ASN A 255 10.08 -13.13 17.28
C ASN A 255 9.72 -13.28 18.79
N GLU A 256 10.72 -13.35 19.67
CA GLU A 256 10.53 -13.52 21.12
C GLU A 256 9.72 -12.38 21.77
N GLU A 257 9.87 -11.14 21.31
CA GLU A 257 9.17 -9.96 21.85
C GLU A 257 7.79 -9.70 21.20
N TRP A 258 7.57 -10.14 19.95
CA TRP A 258 6.44 -9.70 19.12
C TRP A 258 5.62 -10.84 18.54
N ALA A 259 4.32 -10.80 18.81
CA ALA A 259 3.30 -11.65 18.21
C ALA A 259 2.51 -10.90 17.12
N VAL A 260 2.10 -11.64 16.09
CA VAL A 260 1.24 -11.16 15.02
C VAL A 260 -0.20 -11.59 15.32
N ILE A 261 -1.10 -10.60 15.35
CA ILE A 261 -2.54 -10.80 15.52
C ILE A 261 -3.29 -10.23 14.31
N LEU A 262 -4.51 -10.72 14.08
CA LEU A 262 -5.43 -10.09 13.13
C LEU A 262 -6.18 -8.95 13.83
N TYR A 263 -5.93 -7.71 13.39
CA TYR A 263 -6.58 -6.51 13.92
C TYR A 263 -7.27 -5.74 12.80
N ASN A 264 -8.59 -5.58 12.89
CA ASN A 264 -9.43 -4.95 11.86
C ASN A 264 -9.25 -5.56 10.43
N GLY A 265 -8.94 -6.86 10.36
CA GLY A 265 -8.71 -7.56 9.09
C GLY A 265 -7.33 -7.32 8.45
N GLN A 266 -6.36 -6.79 9.22
CA GLN A 266 -4.96 -6.67 8.82
C GLN A 266 -4.06 -7.35 9.86
N GLU A 267 -2.95 -7.97 9.44
CA GLU A 267 -1.88 -8.36 10.36
C GLU A 267 -1.33 -7.12 11.08
N ALA A 268 -1.20 -7.23 12.40
CA ALA A 268 -0.65 -6.19 13.26
C ALA A 268 0.14 -6.81 14.43
N TYR A 269 1.10 -6.04 14.93
CA TYR A 269 2.07 -6.52 15.92
C TYR A 269 1.69 -6.05 17.32
N VAL A 270 1.78 -6.97 18.28
CA VAL A 270 1.62 -6.74 19.73
C VAL A 270 2.75 -7.45 20.48
N ALA A 271 3.06 -7.01 21.70
CA ALA A 271 4.11 -7.65 22.48
C ALA A 271 3.64 -9.03 23.00
N SER A 272 4.43 -10.07 22.71
CA SER A 272 4.14 -11.49 22.97
C SER A 272 3.82 -11.77 24.44
N GLN A 273 4.62 -11.20 25.34
CA GLN A 273 4.56 -11.39 26.80
C GLN A 273 3.23 -10.98 27.47
N TYR A 274 2.35 -10.27 26.75
CA TYR A 274 1.02 -9.88 27.23
C TYR A 274 -0.12 -10.65 26.56
N LEU A 275 0.17 -11.73 25.83
CA LEU A 275 -0.81 -12.67 25.30
C LEU A 275 -0.75 -14.00 26.06
N THR A 276 -1.87 -14.41 26.63
CA THR A 276 -2.03 -15.75 27.23
C THR A 276 -3.02 -16.58 26.43
N VAL A 277 -2.68 -17.85 26.19
CA VAL A 277 -3.63 -18.87 25.71
C VAL A 277 -4.77 -18.99 26.73
N GLN A 278 -6.01 -19.11 26.26
CA GLN A 278 -7.22 -19.34 27.05
C GLN A 278 -7.63 -20.81 27.09
#